data_AF-A0A820ETZ8-F1
#
_entry.id   AF-A0A820ETZ8-F1
#
_cell.length_a   1.000
_cell.length_b   1.000
_cell.length_c   1.000
_cell.angle_alpha   90.00
_cell.angle_beta   90.00
_cell.angle_gamma   90.00
#
_symmetry.space_group_name_H-M   'P 1'
#
loop_
_entity.id
_entity.type
_entity.pdbx_description
1 polymer ?
#
loop_
_entity_poly.entity_id
_entity_poly.type
_entity_poly.pdbx_seq_one_letter_code
_entity_poly.pdbx_strand_id
1 'polypeptide(L)'
;MNVETYNHATYMVYSVYLLHYCYSYFHEPYLIWDDWLPGMNVPFDIKLMYFIQCGFYLHSVYGTLYMDYKRKDFYVMLLHHVVTMALIFVSYATRYHKIGLLVLYVHDITDIWLELTKALHYLGSREDGRQYPIWETAASGCFIMFTFCWFLFRLYWYPMKVLYSAGVVTAYRAYDKGCGLYAFFNGLLWILLGLNIYWLYFILQFLFRVCSGTLNNLHDVREDEDDDDEHIK
;
A
#
# COMPACT_ATOMS: atom_id res chain seq x y z
N MET A 1 -10.37 16.88 7.54
CA MET A 1 -10.81 15.61 6.94
C MET A 1 -10.79 15.83 5.44
N ASN A 2 -9.72 15.38 4.78
CA ASN A 2 -9.48 15.66 3.37
C ASN A 2 -10.39 14.82 2.49
N VAL A 3 -10.73 15.33 1.31
CA VAL A 3 -11.50 14.64 0.26
C VAL A 3 -10.88 13.27 -0.08
N GLU A 4 -9.57 13.12 0.10
CA GLU A 4 -8.81 11.89 -0.08
C GLU A 4 -9.28 10.75 0.83
N THR A 5 -9.57 11.02 2.11
CA THR A 5 -9.95 9.97 3.08
C THR A 5 -11.31 9.34 2.74
N TYR A 6 -12.24 10.13 2.22
CA TYR A 6 -13.55 9.66 1.77
C TYR A 6 -13.46 8.83 0.48
N ASN A 7 -12.61 9.24 -0.45
CA ASN A 7 -12.38 8.52 -1.70
C ASN A 7 -11.69 7.16 -1.45
N HIS A 8 -10.76 7.09 -0.50
CA HIS A 8 -10.15 5.82 -0.09
C HIS A 8 -11.12 4.83 0.53
N ALA A 9 -11.96 5.28 1.47
CA ALA A 9 -12.90 4.40 2.16
C ALA A 9 -13.95 3.82 1.19
N THR A 10 -14.46 4.63 0.27
CA THR A 10 -15.46 4.21 -0.73
C THR A 10 -14.86 3.23 -1.75
N TYR A 11 -13.64 3.50 -2.24
CA TYR A 11 -12.91 2.58 -3.11
C TYR A 11 -12.67 1.22 -2.43
N MET A 12 -12.26 1.21 -1.16
CA MET A 12 -11.93 -0.05 -0.50
C MET A 12 -13.17 -0.91 -0.23
N VAL A 13 -14.28 -0.32 0.18
CA VAL A 13 -15.56 -1.05 0.30
C VAL A 13 -15.92 -1.73 -1.02
N TYR A 14 -15.71 -1.04 -2.14
CA TYR A 14 -15.93 -1.61 -3.46
C TYR A 14 -14.90 -2.69 -3.83
N SER A 15 -13.62 -2.53 -3.46
CA SER A 15 -12.59 -3.56 -3.67
C SER A 15 -12.85 -4.85 -2.86
N VAL A 16 -13.28 -4.72 -1.59
CA VAL A 16 -13.69 -5.83 -0.71
C VAL A 16 -14.93 -6.52 -1.30
N TYR A 17 -15.93 -5.74 -1.72
CA TYR A 17 -17.13 -6.25 -2.37
C TYR A 17 -16.77 -7.09 -3.60
N LEU A 18 -15.95 -6.55 -4.50
CA LEU A 18 -15.54 -7.24 -5.70
C LEU A 18 -14.76 -8.53 -5.40
N LEU A 19 -13.83 -8.54 -4.45
CA LEU A 19 -12.95 -9.70 -4.19
C LEU A 19 -13.51 -10.78 -3.27
N HIS A 20 -14.61 -10.51 -2.55
CA HIS A 20 -15.25 -11.52 -1.69
C HIS A 20 -16.60 -11.95 -2.22
N TYR A 21 -17.31 -11.08 -2.94
CA TYR A 21 -18.68 -11.34 -3.40
C TYR A 21 -18.80 -11.49 -4.92
N CYS A 22 -17.96 -10.84 -5.72
CA CYS A 22 -18.03 -10.94 -7.19
C CYS A 22 -16.97 -11.87 -7.79
N TYR A 23 -15.78 -11.90 -7.19
CA TYR A 23 -14.61 -12.60 -7.71
C TYR A 23 -13.90 -13.34 -6.58
N SER A 24 -13.95 -14.67 -6.57
CA SER A 24 -13.29 -15.51 -5.56
C SER A 24 -11.75 -15.51 -5.62
N TYR A 25 -11.11 -14.56 -6.31
CA TYR A 25 -9.66 -14.55 -6.54
C TYR A 25 -8.84 -14.47 -5.25
N PHE A 26 -9.39 -13.84 -4.21
CA PHE A 26 -8.74 -13.81 -2.90
C PHE A 26 -8.75 -15.18 -2.22
N HIS A 27 -9.87 -15.91 -2.28
CA HIS A 27 -10.01 -17.23 -1.67
C HIS A 27 -9.34 -18.34 -2.49
N GLU A 28 -9.32 -18.19 -3.82
CA GLU A 28 -8.89 -19.20 -4.78
C GLU A 28 -7.82 -18.62 -5.74
N PRO A 29 -6.57 -18.41 -5.28
CA PRO A 29 -5.51 -17.78 -6.08
C PRO A 29 -5.09 -18.58 -7.32
N TYR A 30 -5.49 -19.85 -7.40
CA TYR A 30 -5.23 -20.70 -8.56
C TYR A 30 -6.07 -20.28 -9.78
N LEU A 31 -7.26 -19.73 -9.56
CA LEU A 31 -8.17 -19.25 -10.63
C LEU A 31 -7.66 -17.99 -11.34
N ILE A 32 -6.65 -17.31 -10.78
CA ILE A 32 -6.10 -16.06 -11.33
C ILE A 32 -5.61 -16.25 -12.77
N TRP A 33 -5.12 -17.45 -13.11
CA TRP A 33 -4.49 -17.69 -14.39
C TRP A 33 -5.32 -18.56 -15.34
N ASP A 34 -6.33 -19.29 -14.87
CA ASP A 34 -6.98 -20.42 -15.59
C ASP A 34 -7.61 -20.04 -16.94
N ASP A 35 -8.17 -18.86 -17.03
CA ASP A 35 -8.78 -18.28 -18.24
C ASP A 35 -7.91 -17.19 -18.88
N TRP A 36 -6.65 -17.03 -18.44
CA TRP A 36 -5.80 -15.97 -18.95
C TRP A 36 -5.41 -16.24 -20.41
N LEU A 37 -5.73 -15.25 -21.26
CA LEU A 37 -5.42 -15.21 -22.68
C LEU A 37 -4.90 -13.82 -23.08
N PRO A 38 -3.89 -13.75 -23.98
CA PRO A 38 -3.49 -12.49 -24.59
C PRO A 38 -4.69 -11.79 -25.22
N GLY A 39 -4.88 -10.51 -24.90
CA GLY A 39 -5.96 -9.71 -25.48
C GLY A 39 -7.36 -9.94 -24.89
N MET A 40 -7.51 -10.75 -23.83
CA MET A 40 -8.82 -10.92 -23.18
C MET A 40 -9.43 -9.58 -22.72
N ASN A 41 -10.76 -9.49 -22.76
CA ASN A 41 -11.48 -8.31 -22.31
C ASN A 41 -11.39 -8.18 -20.79
N VAL A 42 -11.02 -6.99 -20.32
CA VAL A 42 -11.09 -6.65 -18.89
C VAL A 42 -12.54 -6.26 -18.56
N PRO A 43 -13.17 -6.87 -17.55
CA PRO A 43 -14.51 -6.49 -17.07
C PRO A 43 -14.58 -5.00 -16.71
N PHE A 44 -15.76 -4.40 -16.87
CA PHE A 44 -15.94 -2.96 -16.62
C PHE A 44 -15.62 -2.56 -15.18
N ASP A 45 -16.04 -3.36 -14.20
CA ASP A 45 -15.78 -3.11 -12.77
C ASP A 45 -14.28 -3.04 -12.46
N ILE A 46 -13.50 -3.94 -13.05
CA ILE A 46 -12.04 -3.97 -12.89
C ILE A 46 -11.40 -2.79 -13.64
N LYS A 47 -11.90 -2.42 -14.81
CA LYS A 47 -11.43 -1.21 -15.53
C LYS A 47 -11.64 0.05 -14.68
N LEU A 48 -12.82 0.18 -14.06
CA LEU A 48 -13.16 1.32 -13.21
C LEU A 48 -12.24 1.38 -11.99
N MET A 49 -11.98 0.23 -11.33
CA MET A 49 -11.00 0.15 -10.23
C MET A 49 -9.61 0.63 -10.65
N TYR A 50 -9.11 0.13 -11.78
CA TYR A 50 -7.79 0.53 -12.29
C TYR A 50 -7.72 2.02 -12.61
N PHE A 51 -8.79 2.59 -13.16
CA PHE A 51 -8.84 4.02 -13.48
C PHE A 51 -8.79 4.88 -12.21
N ILE A 52 -9.60 4.55 -11.21
CA ILE A 52 -9.62 5.26 -9.92
C ILE A 52 -8.25 5.16 -9.25
N GLN A 53 -7.68 3.95 -9.19
CA GLN A 53 -6.40 3.74 -8.54
C GLN A 53 -5.24 4.43 -9.27
N CYS A 54 -5.26 4.44 -10.60
CA CYS A 54 -4.30 5.20 -11.40
C CYS A 54 -4.38 6.70 -11.08
N GLY A 55 -5.59 7.27 -11.04
CA GLY A 55 -5.81 8.66 -10.65
C GLY A 55 -5.29 8.97 -9.24
N PHE A 56 -5.56 8.07 -8.28
CA PHE A 56 -5.04 8.20 -6.93
C PHE A 56 -3.50 8.20 -6.89
N TYR A 57 -2.83 7.23 -7.52
CA TYR A 57 -1.37 7.19 -7.52
C TYR A 57 -0.74 8.36 -8.29
N LEU A 58 -1.37 8.85 -9.36
CA LEU A 58 -0.93 10.07 -10.04
C LEU A 58 -1.00 11.29 -9.11
N HIS A 59 -2.10 11.43 -8.37
CA HIS A 59 -2.23 12.48 -7.35
C HIS A 59 -1.16 12.33 -6.26
N SER A 60 -0.94 11.10 -5.77
CA SER A 60 0.07 10.83 -4.75
C SER A 60 1.50 11.15 -5.22
N VAL A 61 1.84 10.86 -6.48
CA VAL A 61 3.13 11.28 -7.08
C VAL A 61 3.28 12.79 -7.04
N TYR A 62 2.23 13.51 -7.43
CA TYR A 62 2.23 14.96 -7.40
C TYR A 62 2.41 15.49 -5.96
N GLY A 63 1.70 14.91 -4.99
CA GLY A 63 1.86 15.22 -3.56
C GLY A 63 3.30 15.02 -3.10
N THR A 64 3.88 13.85 -3.37
CA THR A 64 5.26 13.55 -2.97
C THR A 64 6.29 14.47 -3.62
N LEU A 65 6.10 14.90 -4.88
CA LEU A 65 7.07 15.75 -5.57
C LEU A 65 6.98 17.23 -5.20
N TYR A 66 5.78 17.74 -4.91
CA TYR A 66 5.52 19.19 -4.84
C TYR A 66 4.89 19.68 -3.54
N MET A 67 4.28 18.80 -2.74
CA MET A 67 3.57 19.16 -1.51
C MET A 67 4.31 18.66 -0.26
N ASP A 68 4.87 17.45 -0.31
CA ASP A 68 5.50 16.83 0.84
C ASP A 68 6.91 17.38 1.12
N TYR A 69 7.26 17.52 2.41
CA TYR A 69 8.64 17.76 2.83
C TYR A 69 9.53 16.55 2.51
N LYS A 70 10.79 16.81 2.18
CA LYS A 70 11.76 15.74 1.91
C LYS A 70 12.21 15.08 3.21
N ARG A 71 11.56 13.97 3.53
CA ARG A 71 11.92 13.08 4.65
C ARG A 71 12.94 12.03 4.22
N LYS A 72 13.52 11.30 5.17
CA LYS A 72 14.52 10.24 4.92
C LYS A 72 14.08 9.19 3.89
N ASP A 73 12.78 8.90 3.82
CA ASP A 73 12.20 7.92 2.89
C ASP A 73 11.72 8.52 1.55
N PHE A 74 12.01 9.79 1.25
CA PHE A 74 11.55 10.49 0.04
C PHE A 74 11.86 9.70 -1.25
N TYR A 75 13.11 9.30 -1.45
CA TYR A 75 13.50 8.56 -2.66
C TYR A 75 12.89 7.16 -2.71
N VAL A 76 12.67 6.54 -1.54
CA VAL A 76 12.04 5.22 -1.43
C VAL A 76 10.55 5.31 -1.76
N MET A 77 9.86 6.36 -1.30
CA MET A 77 8.48 6.67 -1.67
C MET A 77 8.35 6.99 -3.16
N LEU A 78 9.29 7.75 -3.75
CA LEU A 78 9.28 8.01 -5.18
C LEU A 78 9.48 6.72 -5.99
N LEU A 79 10.44 5.87 -5.60
CA LEU A 79 10.65 4.56 -6.21
C LEU A 79 9.39 3.70 -6.12
N HIS A 80 8.71 3.71 -4.98
CA HIS A 80 7.44 3.02 -4.79
C HIS A 80 6.39 3.48 -5.80
N HIS A 81 6.19 4.80 -5.96
CA HIS A 81 5.22 5.31 -6.92
C HIS A 81 5.53 4.91 -8.36
N VAL A 82 6.82 4.93 -8.75
CA VAL A 82 7.25 4.45 -10.07
C VAL A 82 6.91 2.96 -10.23
N VAL A 83 7.20 2.14 -9.21
CA VAL A 83 6.93 0.69 -9.21
C VAL A 83 5.43 0.40 -9.26
N THR A 84 4.60 1.07 -8.45
CA THR A 84 3.16 0.84 -8.42
C THR A 84 2.48 1.31 -9.71
N MET A 85 2.90 2.45 -10.27
CA MET A 85 2.41 2.91 -11.57
C MET A 85 2.78 1.93 -12.70
N ALA A 86 4.02 1.44 -12.69
CA ALA A 86 4.46 0.42 -13.65
C ALA A 86 3.69 -0.90 -13.49
N LEU A 87 3.42 -1.34 -12.25
CA LEU A 87 2.61 -2.53 -11.98
C LEU A 87 1.18 -2.37 -12.51
N ILE A 88 0.53 -1.23 -12.29
CA ILE A 88 -0.83 -0.95 -12.81
C ILE A 88 -0.81 -0.97 -14.34
N PHE A 89 0.13 -0.26 -14.96
CA PHE A 89 0.24 -0.15 -16.42
C PHE A 89 0.50 -1.50 -17.09
N VAL A 90 1.54 -2.21 -16.64
CA VAL A 90 1.91 -3.53 -17.19
C VAL A 90 0.79 -4.52 -16.95
N SER A 91 0.22 -4.56 -15.74
CA SER A 91 -0.88 -5.47 -15.42
C SER A 91 -2.09 -5.26 -16.36
N TYR A 92 -2.41 -4.01 -16.67
CA TYR A 92 -3.50 -3.69 -17.58
C TYR A 92 -3.18 -4.04 -19.03
N ALA A 93 -1.96 -3.75 -19.48
CA ALA A 93 -1.49 -3.98 -20.85
C ALA A 93 -1.37 -5.48 -21.18
N THR A 94 -0.84 -6.29 -20.26
CA THR A 94 -0.66 -7.74 -20.43
C THR A 94 -1.87 -8.56 -19.99
N ARG A 95 -2.94 -7.89 -19.54
CA ARG A 95 -4.16 -8.53 -18.99
C ARG A 95 -3.91 -9.34 -17.71
N TYR A 96 -2.90 -9.00 -16.91
CA TYR A 96 -2.71 -9.52 -15.55
C TYR A 96 -3.61 -8.84 -14.50
N HIS A 97 -4.70 -8.23 -14.96
CA HIS A 97 -5.63 -7.46 -14.14
C HIS A 97 -6.12 -8.17 -12.87
N LYS A 98 -6.30 -9.50 -12.89
CA LYS A 98 -6.69 -10.31 -11.72
C LYS A 98 -5.64 -10.32 -10.61
N ILE A 99 -4.37 -10.56 -10.95
CA ILE A 99 -3.28 -10.52 -9.97
C ILE A 99 -3.03 -9.09 -9.52
N GLY A 100 -3.12 -8.10 -10.42
CA GLY A 100 -2.96 -6.70 -10.01
C GLY A 100 -4.09 -6.22 -9.10
N LEU A 101 -5.34 -6.70 -9.27
CA LEU A 101 -6.43 -6.40 -8.33
C LEU A 101 -6.12 -6.97 -6.92
N LEU A 102 -5.55 -8.17 -6.85
CA LEU A 102 -5.10 -8.76 -5.60
C LEU A 102 -3.99 -7.94 -4.95
N VAL A 103 -3.03 -7.43 -5.74
CA VAL A 103 -1.96 -6.54 -5.26
C VAL A 103 -2.57 -5.27 -4.64
N LEU A 104 -3.48 -4.61 -5.34
CA LEU A 104 -4.13 -3.39 -4.83
C LEU A 104 -4.84 -3.66 -3.50
N TYR A 105 -5.70 -4.68 -3.47
CA TYR A 105 -6.46 -5.04 -2.29
C TYR A 105 -5.61 -5.30 -1.03
N VAL A 106 -4.55 -6.11 -1.14
CA VAL A 106 -3.73 -6.41 0.03
C VAL A 106 -2.94 -5.20 0.54
N HIS A 107 -2.65 -4.22 -0.31
CA HIS A 107 -1.98 -2.99 0.12
C HIS A 107 -2.97 -1.96 0.67
N ASP A 108 -4.10 -1.75 0.00
CA ASP A 108 -5.08 -0.71 0.33
C ASP A 108 -5.75 -0.94 1.71
N ILE A 109 -5.94 -2.20 2.13
CA ILE A 109 -6.50 -2.50 3.48
C ILE A 109 -5.66 -1.91 4.60
N THR A 110 -4.34 -2.00 4.47
CA THR A 110 -3.44 -1.53 5.52
C THR A 110 -3.43 -0.01 5.60
N ASP A 111 -3.56 0.68 4.47
CA ASP A 111 -3.48 2.14 4.41
C ASP A 111 -4.68 2.82 5.09
N ILE A 112 -5.84 2.16 5.15
CA ILE A 112 -7.01 2.68 5.89
C ILE A 112 -6.72 2.82 7.37
N TRP A 113 -6.09 1.83 7.97
CA TRP A 113 -5.75 1.90 9.39
C TRP A 113 -4.71 2.98 9.66
N LEU A 114 -3.79 3.21 8.72
CA LEU A 114 -2.81 4.29 8.80
C LEU A 114 -3.50 5.67 8.73
N GLU A 115 -4.35 5.89 7.73
CA GLU A 115 -5.06 7.16 7.55
C GLU A 115 -6.04 7.42 8.70
N LEU A 116 -6.70 6.39 9.22
CA LEU A 116 -7.54 6.49 10.41
C LEU A 116 -6.73 6.87 11.65
N THR A 117 -5.55 6.29 11.82
CA THR A 117 -4.62 6.64 12.92
C THR A 117 -4.25 8.12 12.87
N LYS A 118 -3.82 8.61 11.70
CA LYS A 118 -3.45 10.02 11.49
C LYS A 118 -4.65 10.95 11.75
N ALA A 119 -5.83 10.61 11.23
CA ALA A 119 -7.02 11.41 11.40
C ALA A 119 -7.45 11.49 12.88
N LEU A 120 -7.44 10.37 13.61
CA LEU A 120 -7.76 10.35 15.05
C LEU A 120 -6.72 11.11 15.88
N HIS A 121 -5.44 10.98 15.54
CA HIS A 121 -4.38 11.71 16.21
C HIS A 121 -4.52 13.24 16.02
N TYR A 122 -4.84 13.68 14.79
CA TYR A 122 -5.12 15.09 14.50
C TYR A 122 -6.34 15.62 15.27
N LEU A 123 -7.38 14.80 15.43
CA LEU A 123 -8.57 15.17 16.22
C LEU A 123 -8.28 15.26 17.73
N GLY A 124 -7.35 14.44 18.24
CA GLY A 124 -6.91 14.48 19.63
C GLY A 124 -6.05 15.68 19.98
N SER A 125 -5.25 16.17 19.01
CA SER A 125 -4.26 17.24 19.18
C SER A 125 -4.74 18.61 18.68
N ARG A 126 -6.06 18.86 18.72
CA ARG A 126 -6.70 20.02 18.09
C ARG A 126 -6.08 21.35 18.55
N GLU A 127 -5.91 22.30 17.62
CA GLU A 127 -5.24 23.63 17.81
C GLU A 127 -5.75 24.48 18.99
N ASP A 128 -6.89 24.14 19.59
CA ASP A 128 -7.49 24.81 20.75
C ASP A 128 -6.78 24.48 22.08
N GLY A 129 -5.66 23.73 22.04
CA GLY A 129 -4.84 23.35 23.19
C GLY A 129 -5.48 22.33 24.14
N ARG A 130 -6.68 21.83 23.82
CA ARG A 130 -7.39 20.81 24.61
C ARG A 130 -7.05 19.41 24.11
N GLN A 131 -6.31 18.66 24.91
CA GLN A 131 -6.07 17.23 24.68
C GLN A 131 -7.31 16.42 25.06
N TYR A 132 -7.75 15.58 24.13
CA TYR A 132 -8.85 14.65 24.35
C TYR A 132 -8.30 13.21 24.40
N PRO A 133 -8.12 12.64 25.60
CA PRO A 133 -7.41 11.36 25.78
C PRO A 133 -8.10 10.18 25.09
N ILE A 134 -9.41 10.28 24.84
CA ILE A 134 -10.16 9.25 24.11
C ILE A 134 -9.70 9.12 22.65
N TRP A 135 -9.39 10.24 21.98
CA TRP A 135 -8.95 10.23 20.58
C TRP A 135 -7.50 9.76 20.44
N GLU A 136 -6.64 10.10 21.40
CA GLU A 136 -5.26 9.59 21.47
C GLU A 136 -5.22 8.08 21.72
N THR A 137 -6.08 7.59 22.63
CA THR A 137 -6.22 6.14 22.88
C THR A 137 -6.74 5.42 21.63
N ALA A 138 -7.75 5.99 20.94
CA ALA A 138 -8.29 5.44 19.71
C ALA A 138 -7.25 5.43 18.57
N ALA A 139 -6.46 6.50 18.43
CA ALA A 139 -5.36 6.59 17.47
C ALA A 139 -4.31 5.50 17.75
N SER A 140 -3.91 5.31 19.01
CA SER A 140 -2.97 4.27 19.42
C SER A 140 -3.50 2.85 19.11
N GLY A 141 -4.79 2.61 19.37
CA GLY A 141 -5.45 1.35 19.00
C GLY A 141 -5.45 1.12 17.49
N CYS A 142 -5.74 2.16 16.69
CA CYS A 142 -5.68 2.07 15.23
C CYS A 142 -4.25 1.85 14.72
N PHE A 143 -3.23 2.42 15.38
CA PHE A 143 -1.84 2.20 15.02
C PHE A 143 -1.38 0.75 15.25
N ILE A 144 -1.81 0.15 16.37
CA ILE A 144 -1.55 -1.27 16.65
C ILE A 144 -2.25 -2.15 15.59
N MET A 145 -3.49 -1.83 15.24
CA MET A 145 -4.22 -2.54 14.18
C MET A 145 -3.53 -2.38 12.82
N PHE A 146 -3.09 -1.17 12.48
CA PHE A 146 -2.30 -0.89 11.28
C PHE A 146 -1.05 -1.77 11.23
N THR A 147 -0.29 -1.85 12.33
CA THR A 147 0.92 -2.67 12.41
C THR A 147 0.60 -4.15 12.20
N PHE A 148 -0.46 -4.67 12.85
CA PHE A 148 -0.91 -6.05 12.66
C PHE A 148 -1.33 -6.32 11.20
N CYS A 149 -2.13 -5.44 10.60
CA CYS A 149 -2.56 -5.56 9.22
C CYS A 149 -1.36 -5.48 8.25
N TRP A 150 -0.36 -4.64 8.52
CA TRP A 150 0.87 -4.57 7.72
C TRP A 150 1.56 -5.92 7.61
N PHE A 151 1.76 -6.60 8.74
CA PHE A 151 2.33 -7.95 8.77
C PHE A 151 1.45 -8.95 8.01
N LEU A 152 0.16 -9.02 8.34
CA LEU A 152 -0.74 -10.03 7.79
C LEU A 152 -0.90 -9.89 6.27
N PHE A 153 -1.17 -8.68 5.78
CA PHE A 153 -1.51 -8.47 4.38
C PHE A 153 -0.28 -8.33 3.48
N ARG A 154 0.72 -7.53 3.89
CA ARG A 154 1.87 -7.20 3.04
C ARG A 154 3.05 -8.17 3.18
N LEU A 155 3.20 -8.85 4.32
CA LEU A 155 4.31 -9.80 4.53
C LEU A 155 3.88 -11.26 4.56
N TYR A 156 2.63 -11.58 4.89
CA TYR A 156 2.13 -12.96 4.85
C TYR A 156 1.28 -13.24 3.60
N TRP A 157 0.15 -12.55 3.41
CA TRP A 157 -0.74 -12.81 2.28
C TRP A 157 -0.16 -12.40 0.93
N TYR A 158 0.57 -11.29 0.85
CA TYR A 158 1.18 -10.86 -0.39
C TYR A 158 2.18 -11.90 -0.94
N PRO A 159 3.20 -12.38 -0.19
CA PRO A 159 4.06 -13.44 -0.72
C PRO A 159 3.32 -14.75 -1.02
N MET A 160 2.43 -15.18 -0.12
CA MET A 160 1.74 -16.46 -0.25
C MET A 160 0.73 -16.52 -1.40
N LYS A 161 0.03 -15.42 -1.68
CA LYS A 161 -1.01 -15.39 -2.72
C LYS A 161 -0.52 -14.71 -3.99
N VAL A 162 0.17 -13.57 -3.87
CA VAL A 162 0.62 -12.80 -5.04
C VAL A 162 1.91 -13.38 -5.60
N LEU A 163 3.00 -13.43 -4.82
CA LEU A 163 4.30 -13.86 -5.34
C LEU A 163 4.33 -15.34 -5.71
N TYR A 164 3.68 -16.20 -4.94
CA TYR A 164 3.55 -17.62 -5.30
C TYR A 164 2.81 -17.80 -6.63
N SER A 165 1.65 -17.15 -6.78
CA SER A 165 0.84 -17.25 -7.99
C SER A 165 1.55 -16.62 -9.20
N ALA A 166 2.10 -15.42 -9.06
CA ALA A 166 2.81 -14.72 -10.12
C ALA A 166 4.16 -15.38 -10.48
N GLY A 167 4.85 -15.95 -9.50
CA GLY A 167 6.16 -16.54 -9.67
C GLY A 167 6.08 -17.93 -10.27
N VAL A 168 5.36 -18.85 -9.61
CA VAL A 168 5.33 -20.28 -9.97
C VAL A 168 4.32 -20.56 -11.09
N VAL A 169 3.08 -20.08 -10.93
CA VAL A 169 1.99 -20.43 -11.86
C VAL A 169 2.13 -19.66 -13.17
N THR A 170 2.46 -18.37 -13.11
CA THR A 170 2.69 -17.59 -14.34
C THR A 170 3.99 -17.97 -15.03
N ALA A 171 5.06 -18.40 -14.34
CA ALA A 171 6.27 -18.89 -15.02
C ALA A 171 5.95 -20.04 -15.96
N TYR A 172 5.21 -21.03 -15.45
CA TYR A 172 4.81 -22.20 -16.22
C TYR A 172 4.02 -21.80 -17.48
N ARG A 173 3.06 -20.87 -17.35
CA ARG A 173 2.24 -20.42 -18.48
C ARG A 173 2.93 -19.38 -19.39
N ALA A 174 3.85 -18.59 -18.87
CA ALA A 174 4.67 -17.64 -19.64
C ALA A 174 5.62 -18.36 -20.58
N TYR A 175 6.18 -19.49 -20.13
CA TYR A 175 6.99 -20.39 -20.95
C TYR A 175 6.18 -21.00 -22.11
N ASP A 176 4.94 -21.41 -21.83
CA ASP A 176 4.06 -22.05 -22.82
C ASP A 176 3.45 -21.06 -23.83
N LYS A 177 3.09 -19.84 -23.39
CA LYS A 177 2.35 -18.85 -24.20
C LYS A 177 3.16 -17.63 -24.65
N GLY A 178 4.47 -17.58 -24.38
CA GLY A 178 5.36 -16.52 -24.89
C GLY A 178 5.14 -15.13 -24.26
N CYS A 179 4.97 -15.04 -22.94
CA CYS A 179 4.76 -13.77 -22.24
C CYS A 179 6.06 -12.97 -22.04
N GLY A 180 6.41 -12.09 -22.99
CA GLY A 180 7.68 -11.32 -22.94
C GLY A 180 7.88 -10.41 -21.72
N LEU A 181 6.81 -9.92 -21.09
CA LEU A 181 6.89 -9.01 -19.92
C LEU A 181 6.78 -9.72 -18.57
N TYR A 182 6.73 -11.06 -18.55
CA TYR A 182 6.59 -11.84 -17.31
C TYR A 182 7.68 -11.53 -16.27
N ALA A 183 8.95 -11.57 -16.70
CA ALA A 183 10.09 -11.37 -15.79
C ALA A 183 10.13 -9.95 -15.25
N PHE A 184 9.80 -8.96 -16.09
CA PHE A 184 9.69 -7.56 -15.70
C PHE A 184 8.59 -7.36 -14.64
N PHE A 185 7.40 -7.88 -14.88
CA PHE A 185 6.27 -7.78 -13.94
C PHE A 185 6.60 -8.44 -12.59
N ASN A 186 7.17 -9.65 -12.60
CA ASN A 186 7.58 -10.33 -11.36
C ASN A 186 8.70 -9.57 -10.63
N GLY A 187 9.66 -9.00 -11.35
CA GLY A 187 10.69 -8.15 -10.76
C GLY A 187 10.10 -6.97 -9.99
N LEU A 188 9.10 -6.29 -10.56
CA LEU A 188 8.39 -5.20 -9.89
C LEU A 188 7.67 -5.66 -8.61
N LEU A 189 7.06 -6.86 -8.61
CA LEU A 189 6.44 -7.43 -7.41
C LEU A 189 7.46 -7.70 -6.30
N TRP A 190 8.63 -8.24 -6.64
CA TRP A 190 9.71 -8.46 -5.67
C TRP A 190 10.28 -7.15 -5.12
N ILE A 191 10.43 -6.12 -5.96
CA ILE A 191 10.81 -4.78 -5.50
C ILE A 191 9.77 -4.25 -4.51
N LEU A 192 8.47 -4.41 -4.81
CA LEU A 192 7.40 -3.98 -3.92
C LEU A 192 7.45 -4.69 -2.55
N LEU A 193 7.76 -5.99 -2.50
CA LEU A 193 8.01 -6.69 -1.23
C LEU A 193 9.18 -6.08 -0.47
N GLY A 194 10.30 -5.81 -1.14
CA GLY A 194 11.49 -5.21 -0.53
C GLY A 194 11.19 -3.87 0.12
N LEU A 195 10.40 -3.02 -0.56
CA LEU A 195 9.91 -1.76 -0.01
C LEU A 195 9.03 -1.97 1.23
N ASN A 196 8.12 -2.95 1.21
CA ASN A 196 7.27 -3.27 2.37
C ASN A 196 8.08 -3.74 3.59
N ILE A 197 9.19 -4.47 3.38
CA ILE A 197 10.13 -4.86 4.43
C ILE A 197 10.88 -3.62 4.96
N TYR A 198 11.29 -2.72 4.07
CA TYR A 198 11.94 -1.46 4.46
C TYR A 198 11.05 -0.61 5.38
N TRP A 199 9.78 -0.41 5.05
CA TRP A 199 8.89 0.36 5.94
C TRP A 199 8.49 -0.40 7.21
N LEU A 200 8.48 -1.74 7.18
CA LEU A 200 8.25 -2.51 8.41
C LEU A 200 9.27 -2.13 9.49
N TYR A 201 10.54 -1.92 9.12
CA TYR A 201 11.56 -1.48 10.06
C TYR A 201 11.16 -0.18 10.80
N PHE A 202 10.68 0.84 10.08
CA PHE A 202 10.20 2.08 10.69
C PHE A 202 8.97 1.88 11.56
N ILE A 203 8.02 1.04 11.11
CA ILE A 203 6.81 0.73 11.88
C ILE A 203 7.18 0.09 13.22
N LEU A 204 8.11 -0.86 13.22
CA LEU A 204 8.58 -1.52 14.44
C LEU A 204 9.33 -0.58 15.37
N GLN A 205 10.17 0.31 14.82
CA GLN A 205 10.84 1.34 15.62
C GLN A 205 9.84 2.26 16.31
N PHE A 206 8.84 2.73 15.57
CA PHE A 206 7.80 3.58 16.13
C PHE A 206 6.94 2.83 17.16
N LEU A 207 6.54 1.58 16.87
CA LEU A 207 5.82 0.73 17.83
C LEU A 207 6.61 0.56 19.14
N PHE A 208 7.92 0.34 19.05
CA PHE A 208 8.79 0.24 20.22
C PHE A 208 8.79 1.56 21.02
N ARG A 209 8.94 2.72 20.36
CA ARG A 209 8.87 4.05 21.02
C ARG A 209 7.54 4.24 21.76
N VAL A 210 6.42 3.84 21.15
CA VAL A 210 5.07 3.90 21.76
C VAL A 210 4.97 2.97 22.98
N CYS A 211 5.46 1.72 22.88
CA CYS A 211 5.40 0.75 23.98
C CYS A 211 6.35 1.09 25.14
N SER A 212 7.50 1.70 24.87
CA SER A 212 8.47 2.12 25.88
C SER A 212 8.07 3.37 26.66
N GLY A 213 6.92 4.00 26.33
CA GLY A 213 6.42 5.18 27.04
C GLY A 213 7.26 6.43 26.84
N THR A 214 8.18 6.45 25.86
CA THR A 214 8.96 7.62 25.46
C THR A 214 8.10 8.54 24.57
N LEU A 215 6.94 8.94 25.08
CA LEU A 215 5.97 9.80 24.39
C LEU A 215 6.26 11.28 24.72
N ASN A 216 7.43 11.75 24.33
CA ASN A 216 7.69 13.18 24.20
C ASN A 216 7.64 13.51 22.71
N ASN A 217 6.43 13.82 22.22
CA ASN A 217 6.10 14.14 20.83
C ASN A 217 6.12 12.94 19.85
N LEU A 218 5.01 12.76 19.13
CA LEU A 218 4.84 11.81 18.02
C LEU A 218 5.57 12.34 16.78
N HIS A 219 6.88 12.58 16.89
CA HIS A 219 7.70 12.98 15.75
C HIS A 219 7.94 11.75 14.86
N ASP A 220 7.75 11.89 13.55
CA ASP A 220 8.01 10.81 12.60
C ASP A 220 9.51 10.51 12.62
N VAL A 221 9.90 9.23 12.85
CA VAL A 221 11.32 8.80 12.89
C VAL A 221 12.08 9.15 11.60
N ARG A 222 11.33 9.38 10.51
CA ARG A 222 11.83 9.75 9.19
C ARG A 222 12.20 11.24 9.08
N GLU A 223 11.90 12.06 10.08
CA GLU A 223 12.16 13.50 10.13
C GLU A 223 13.39 13.85 11.00
N ASP A 224 13.91 12.90 11.78
CA ASP A 224 15.01 13.12 12.74
C ASP A 224 16.40 13.24 12.04
N GLU A 225 16.77 14.34 11.37
CA GLU A 225 18.16 14.52 10.86
C GLU A 225 18.71 15.96 10.70
N ASP A 226 17.99 17.02 11.04
CA ASP A 226 18.46 18.39 10.75
C ASP A 226 19.06 19.18 11.94
N ASP A 227 19.13 18.63 13.16
CA ASP A 227 19.57 19.40 14.37
C ASP A 227 21.02 19.17 14.84
N ASP A 228 21.78 18.21 14.27
CA ASP A 228 23.12 17.86 14.79
C ASP A 228 24.30 18.58 14.09
N ASP A 229 24.05 19.39 13.05
CA ASP A 229 25.11 20.04 12.25
C ASP A 229 25.24 21.58 12.44
N GLU A 230 24.51 22.20 13.38
CA GLU A 230 24.57 23.65 13.62
C GLU A 230 25.31 24.11 14.90
N HIS A 231 25.92 23.18 15.66
CA HIS A 231 26.67 23.51 16.89
C HIS A 231 28.20 23.51 16.78
N ILE A 232 28.77 23.53 15.58
CA ILE A 232 30.21 23.76 15.38
C ILE A 232 30.43 24.91 14.40
N LYS A 233 30.38 26.15 14.90
CA LYS A 233 31.11 27.30 14.35
C LYS A 233 31.40 28.33 15.43
#